data_AF-A0ABD2GBV3-F1
#
_entry.id   AF-A0ABD2GBV3-F1
#
_cell.length_a   1.000
_cell.length_b   1.000
_cell.length_c   1.000
_cell.angle_alpha   90.00
_cell.angle_beta   90.00
_cell.angle_gamma   90.00
#
_symmetry.space_group_name_H-M   'P 1'
#
loop_
_entity.id
_entity.type
_entity.pdbx_description
1 polymer ?
#
loop_
_entity_poly.entity_id
_entity_poly.type
_entity_poly.pdbx_seq_one_letter_code
_entity_poly.pdbx_strand_id
1 'polypeptide(L)'
;MTVKTPAKLRILVNPDDSRKLVLPNGIPETMEQLTDEVRKVCGGFRMQYQDRDVGDALVNLTSTADLEDLTTIKVIPMPDDGVQEYIFTVVEEAVSAQSDDTDILSTPSSSGSTRTRIWLK
;
A
#
# COMPACT_ATOMS: atom_id res chain seq x y z
N MET A 1 -23.69 6.48 32.32
CA MET A 1 -23.21 6.91 31.00
C MET A 1 -21.71 6.70 30.99
N THR A 2 -21.21 5.61 30.40
CA THR A 2 -19.77 5.43 30.23
C THR A 2 -19.31 6.45 29.20
N VAL A 3 -18.50 7.42 29.64
CA VAL A 3 -17.84 8.36 28.73
C VAL A 3 -16.83 7.56 27.91
N LYS A 4 -17.15 7.23 26.65
CA LYS A 4 -16.17 6.61 25.77
C LYS A 4 -15.20 7.70 25.33
N THR A 5 -13.95 7.55 25.73
CA THR A 5 -12.87 8.47 25.31
C THR A 5 -12.55 8.24 23.83
N PRO A 6 -12.39 9.29 23.03
CA PRO A 6 -12.04 9.14 21.62
C PRO A 6 -10.71 8.40 21.48
N ALA A 7 -10.63 7.49 20.51
CA ALA A 7 -9.44 6.69 20.25
C ALA A 7 -8.92 6.96 18.84
N LYS A 8 -7.62 6.91 18.67
CA LYS A 8 -6.93 7.08 17.38
C LYS A 8 -6.17 5.80 17.10
N LEU A 9 -6.44 5.17 15.97
CA LEU A 9 -5.75 3.96 15.55
C LEU A 9 -4.94 4.27 14.29
N ARG A 10 -3.77 3.66 14.16
CA ARG A 10 -2.95 3.75 12.94
C ARG A 10 -3.22 2.52 12.10
N ILE A 11 -3.83 2.68 10.94
CA ILE A 11 -4.14 1.61 9.99
C ILE A 11 -3.00 1.53 8.97
N LEU A 12 -2.23 0.45 8.97
CA LEU A 12 -1.28 0.13 7.89
C LEU A 12 -2.00 -0.67 6.80
N VAL A 13 -2.15 -0.07 5.63
CA VAL A 13 -2.70 -0.75 4.44
C VAL A 13 -1.57 -1.35 3.62
N ASN A 14 -0.48 -0.59 3.45
CA ASN A 14 0.73 -1.00 2.75
C ASN A 14 1.96 -0.60 3.59
N PRO A 15 3.16 -1.12 3.29
CA PRO A 15 4.40 -0.64 3.92
C PRO A 15 4.55 0.89 3.83
N ASP A 16 4.10 1.49 2.73
CA ASP A 16 4.19 2.94 2.49
C ASP A 16 2.87 3.70 2.72
N ASP A 17 1.74 3.01 2.88
CA ASP A 17 0.43 3.63 3.14
C ASP A 17 -0.04 3.31 4.55
N SER A 18 -0.01 4.32 5.42
CA SER A 18 -0.62 4.26 6.74
C SER A 18 -1.58 5.43 6.94
N ARG A 19 -2.78 5.12 7.43
CA ARG A 19 -3.89 6.05 7.61
C ARG A 19 -4.25 6.15 9.09
N LYS A 20 -4.68 7.32 9.52
CA LYS A 20 -5.17 7.53 10.89
C LYS A 20 -6.67 7.36 10.93
N LEU A 21 -7.16 6.36 11.65
CA LEU A 21 -8.58 6.19 11.96
C LEU A 21 -8.88 6.87 13.29
N VAL A 22 -9.84 7.80 13.29
CA VAL A 22 -10.29 8.48 14.51
C VAL A 22 -11.66 7.95 14.87
N LEU A 23 -11.75 7.30 16.02
CA LEU A 23 -12.98 6.78 16.59
C LEU A 23 -13.50 7.79 17.62
N PRO A 24 -14.46 8.66 17.27
CA PRO A 24 -14.93 9.73 18.15
C PRO A 24 -15.58 9.18 19.43
N ASN A 25 -16.14 7.97 19.35
CA ASN A 25 -16.77 7.26 20.45
C ASN A 25 -15.86 6.19 21.06
N GLY A 26 -14.54 6.31 20.90
CA GLY A 26 -13.57 5.33 21.39
C GLY A 26 -13.58 4.00 20.64
N ILE A 27 -12.78 3.05 21.13
CA ILE A 27 -12.68 1.73 20.55
C ILE A 27 -14.03 1.01 20.73
N PRO A 28 -14.64 0.49 19.66
CA PRO A 28 -15.91 -0.21 19.75
C PRO A 28 -15.77 -1.48 20.60
N GLU A 29 -16.86 -1.86 21.25
CA GLU A 29 -16.89 -3.06 22.11
C GLU A 29 -16.96 -4.37 21.31
N THR A 30 -17.29 -4.29 20.01
CA THR A 30 -17.42 -5.46 19.15
C THR A 30 -16.51 -5.36 17.93
N MET A 31 -15.94 -6.51 17.54
CA MET A 31 -15.10 -6.65 16.35
C MET A 31 -15.84 -6.26 15.07
N GLU A 32 -17.14 -6.54 14.97
CA GLU A 32 -17.96 -6.18 13.81
C GLU A 32 -18.03 -4.66 13.61
N GLN A 33 -18.24 -3.89 14.69
CA GLN A 33 -18.25 -2.43 14.62
C GLN A 33 -16.89 -1.87 14.21
N LEU A 34 -15.80 -2.42 14.75
CA LEU A 34 -14.46 -2.02 14.32
C LEU A 34 -14.22 -2.34 12.85
N THR A 35 -14.66 -3.52 12.42
CA THR A 35 -14.52 -3.97 11.04
C THR A 35 -15.27 -3.07 10.09
N ASP A 36 -16.48 -2.64 10.44
CA ASP A 36 -17.27 -1.69 9.64
C ASP A 36 -16.56 -0.33 9.51
N GLU A 37 -16.04 0.21 10.62
CA GLU A 37 -15.31 1.49 10.62
C GLU A 37 -14.03 1.44 9.77
N VAL A 38 -13.25 0.36 9.88
CA VAL A 38 -12.02 0.21 9.09
C VAL A 38 -12.36 -0.15 7.63
N ARG A 39 -13.45 -0.89 7.37
CA ARG A 39 -13.95 -1.20 6.02
C ARG A 39 -14.36 0.06 5.26
N LYS A 40 -14.96 1.06 5.93
CA LYS A 40 -15.23 2.37 5.33
C LYS A 40 -13.97 3.06 4.79
N VAL A 41 -12.81 2.74 5.35
CA VAL A 41 -11.52 3.32 4.95
C VAL A 41 -10.74 2.43 3.98
N CYS A 42 -10.80 1.10 4.14
CA CYS A 42 -9.88 0.16 3.50
C CYS A 42 -10.52 -1.07 2.81
N GLY A 43 -11.85 -1.25 2.82
CA GLY A 43 -12.53 -2.36 2.14
C GLY A 43 -12.52 -3.71 2.89
N GLY A 44 -12.52 -4.84 2.17
CA GLY A 44 -12.48 -6.18 2.77
C GLY A 44 -11.06 -6.64 3.07
N PHE A 45 -10.75 -6.96 4.33
CA PHE A 45 -9.41 -7.33 4.76
C PHE A 45 -9.40 -8.13 6.06
N ARG A 46 -8.25 -8.73 6.37
CA ARG A 46 -7.88 -9.31 7.66
C ARG A 46 -7.18 -8.25 8.51
N MET A 47 -7.55 -8.13 9.79
CA MET A 47 -6.87 -7.24 10.74
C MET A 47 -5.79 -7.97 11.54
N GLN A 48 -4.65 -7.33 11.67
CA GLN A 48 -3.62 -7.66 12.65
C GLN A 48 -3.36 -6.44 13.53
N TYR A 49 -3.01 -6.62 14.80
CA TYR A 49 -2.60 -5.54 15.69
C TYR A 49 -1.19 -5.78 16.20
N GLN A 50 -0.53 -4.69 16.59
CA GLN A 50 0.77 -4.74 17.24
C GLN A 50 0.57 -5.15 18.70
N ASP A 51 0.95 -6.38 19.01
CA ASP A 51 0.85 -6.96 20.34
C ASP A 51 2.15 -6.73 21.12
N ARG A 52 2.05 -5.99 22.23
CA ARG A 52 3.19 -5.66 23.08
C ARG A 52 3.66 -6.83 23.92
N ASP A 53 2.77 -7.76 24.26
CA ASP A 53 3.08 -8.98 25.00
C ASP A 53 3.90 -9.96 24.16
N VAL A 54 3.74 -9.93 22.84
CA VAL A 54 4.51 -10.71 21.85
C VAL A 54 5.63 -9.88 21.21
N GLY A 55 6.17 -8.90 21.94
CA GLY A 55 7.35 -8.13 21.51
C GLY A 55 7.11 -7.25 20.27
N ASP A 56 5.97 -6.56 20.25
CA ASP A 56 5.52 -5.70 19.14
C ASP A 56 5.29 -6.45 17.81
N ALA A 57 5.04 -7.76 17.89
CA ALA A 57 4.70 -8.55 16.72
C ALA A 57 3.28 -8.24 16.23
N LEU A 58 3.10 -8.26 14.91
CA LEU A 58 1.76 -8.15 14.31
C LEU A 58 1.04 -9.50 14.40
N VAL A 59 0.03 -9.57 15.26
CA VAL A 59 -0.78 -10.78 15.48
C VAL A 59 -2.21 -10.54 15.04
N ASN A 60 -2.98 -11.60 14.83
CA ASN A 60 -4.36 -11.46 14.38
C ASN A 60 -5.22 -10.82 15.46
N LEU A 61 -5.98 -9.79 15.07
CA LEU A 61 -6.90 -9.13 15.99
C LEU A 61 -8.16 -9.99 16.15
N THR A 62 -8.35 -10.54 17.34
CA THR A 62 -9.53 -11.36 17.70
C THR A 62 -10.49 -10.64 18.64
N SER A 63 -10.02 -9.63 19.37
CA SER A 63 -10.83 -8.83 20.30
C SER A 63 -10.43 -7.37 20.23
N THR A 64 -11.41 -6.46 20.32
CA THR A 64 -11.14 -5.02 20.38
C THR A 64 -10.64 -4.58 21.76
N ALA A 65 -10.73 -5.45 22.76
CA ALA A 65 -10.20 -5.19 24.11
C ALA A 65 -8.66 -5.13 24.14
N ASP A 66 -8.00 -5.75 23.17
CA ASP A 66 -6.54 -5.75 23.03
C ASP A 66 -6.01 -4.46 22.37
N LEU A 67 -6.92 -3.56 21.95
CA LEU A 67 -6.54 -2.30 21.33
C LEU A 67 -6.50 -1.17 22.36
N GLU A 68 -5.44 -0.37 22.28
CA GLU A 68 -5.26 0.87 23.03
C GLU A 68 -5.28 2.08 22.09
N ASP A 69 -5.34 3.30 22.67
CA ASP A 69 -5.12 4.53 21.89
C ASP A 69 -3.73 4.50 21.24
N LEU A 70 -3.67 4.90 19.98
CA LEU A 70 -2.48 4.88 19.12
C LEU A 70 -1.97 3.49 18.73
N THR A 71 -2.77 2.43 18.94
CA THR A 71 -2.40 1.09 18.48
C THR A 71 -2.29 1.04 16.95
N THR A 72 -1.28 0.29 16.49
CA THR A 72 -1.07 0.00 15.08
C THR A 72 -1.88 -1.23 14.69
N ILE A 73 -2.76 -1.07 13.71
CA ILE A 73 -3.51 -2.16 13.07
C ILE A 73 -3.00 -2.29 11.64
N LYS A 74 -2.55 -3.47 11.24
CA LYS A 74 -2.26 -3.80 9.84
C LYS A 74 -3.46 -4.48 9.21
N VAL A 75 -3.90 -3.96 8.06
CA VAL A 75 -4.93 -4.59 7.24
C VAL A 75 -4.27 -5.36 6.11
N ILE A 76 -4.68 -6.61 5.93
CA ILE A 76 -4.21 -7.47 4.85
C ILE A 76 -5.41 -7.72 3.93
N PRO A 77 -5.43 -7.16 2.71
CA PRO A 77 -6.54 -7.38 1.79
C PRO A 77 -6.72 -8.88 1.54
N MET A 78 -7.95 -9.35 1.70
CA MET A 78 -8.30 -10.75 1.40
C MET A 78 -8.88 -10.79 -0.01
N PRO A 79 -8.43 -11.73 -0.87
CA PRO A 79 -9.09 -11.97 -2.14
C PRO A 79 -10.39 -12.73 -1.86
N ASP A 80 -11.44 -12.03 -1.44
CA ASP A 80 -12.79 -12.59 -1.41
C ASP A 80 -13.43 -12.37 -2.79
N ASP A 81 -14.02 -13.45 -3.31
CA ASP A 81 -14.53 -13.65 -4.66
C ASP A 81 -15.54 -12.56 -5.07
N GLY A 82 -15.07 -11.46 -5.67
CA GLY A 82 -15.96 -10.42 -6.19
C GLY A 82 -15.40 -9.00 -6.09
N VAL A 83 -14.44 -8.67 -6.96
CA VAL A 83 -14.14 -7.33 -7.47
C VAL A 83 -14.13 -6.20 -6.41
N GLN A 84 -13.03 -6.10 -5.67
CA GLN A 84 -12.43 -4.79 -5.37
C GLN A 84 -10.96 -4.88 -5.70
N GLU A 85 -10.70 -4.84 -7.00
CA GLU A 85 -9.39 -4.59 -7.58
C GLU A 85 -8.94 -3.18 -7.13
N TYR A 86 -8.39 -3.06 -5.92
CA TYR A 86 -7.50 -1.94 -5.63
C TYR A 86 -6.14 -2.27 -6.27
N ILE A 87 -6.11 -2.27 -7.61
CA ILE A 87 -4.88 -1.92 -8.31
C ILE A 87 -4.64 -0.47 -7.92
N PHE A 88 -3.88 -0.27 -6.85
CA PHE A 88 -3.17 0.98 -6.67
C PHE A 88 -2.09 0.97 -7.75
N THR A 89 -2.42 1.54 -8.91
CA THR A 89 -1.42 1.96 -9.87
C THR A 89 -0.46 2.87 -9.12
N VAL A 90 0.69 2.33 -8.73
CA VAL A 90 1.91 3.12 -8.68
C VAL A 90 2.06 3.67 -10.09
N VAL A 91 1.52 4.86 -10.30
CA VAL A 91 1.97 5.77 -11.34
C VAL A 91 3.40 6.11 -10.93
N GLU A 92 4.34 5.27 -11.37
CA GLU A 92 5.73 5.68 -11.48
C GLU A 92 5.71 6.92 -12.36
N GLU A 93 6.03 8.02 -11.69
CA GLU A 93 6.18 9.36 -12.22
C GLU A 93 6.99 9.32 -13.52
N ALA A 94 6.29 9.47 -14.65
CA ALA A 94 6.93 9.78 -15.92
C ALA A 94 7.41 11.24 -15.88
N VAL A 95 8.56 11.47 -15.25
CA VAL A 95 9.46 12.58 -15.59
C VAL A 95 10.48 12.03 -16.60
N SER A 96 10.73 12.61 -17.76
CA SER A 96 10.57 13.99 -18.17
C SER A 96 10.28 14.04 -19.67
N ALA A 97 9.38 14.93 -20.06
CA ALA A 97 9.44 15.52 -21.38
C ALA A 97 10.73 16.35 -21.48
N GLN A 98 11.62 15.98 -22.40
CA GLN A 98 12.51 16.96 -23.02
C GLN A 98 12.57 16.67 -24.52
N SER A 99 11.82 17.52 -25.24
CA SER A 99 12.02 17.85 -26.64
C SER A 99 13.48 18.19 -26.87
N ASP A 100 14.09 17.75 -27.97
CA ASP A 100 14.51 18.68 -29.02
C ASP A 100 15.13 17.97 -30.25
N ASP A 101 14.66 18.47 -31.37
CA ASP A 101 14.95 18.18 -32.77
C ASP A 101 16.40 18.58 -33.10
N THR A 102 17.18 17.70 -33.75
CA THR A 102 18.35 18.14 -34.54
C THR A 102 18.54 17.23 -35.77
N ASP A 103 18.14 17.81 -36.89
CA ASP A 103 18.72 17.79 -38.24
C ASP A 103 19.35 16.50 -38.80
N ILE A 104 18.71 16.05 -39.87
CA ILE A 104 19.19 15.13 -40.90
C ILE A 104 20.54 15.59 -41.47
N LEU A 105 21.59 14.77 -41.34
CA LEU A 105 22.73 14.78 -42.26
C LEU A 105 22.86 13.41 -42.93
N SER A 106 22.06 13.20 -43.97
CA SER A 106 22.38 12.26 -45.02
C SER A 106 23.70 12.67 -45.68
N THR A 107 24.70 11.80 -45.69
CA THR A 107 25.71 11.81 -46.76
C THR A 107 26.10 10.38 -47.16
N PRO A 108 26.50 10.19 -48.43
CA PRO A 108 26.16 9.02 -49.22
C PRO A 108 27.11 7.83 -49.03
N SER A 109 26.52 6.66 -49.24
CA SER A 109 27.22 5.41 -49.53
C SER A 109 28.19 5.58 -50.71
N SER A 110 29.49 5.40 -50.46
CA SER A 110 30.38 4.78 -51.45
C SER A 110 31.69 4.28 -50.88
N SER A 111 31.92 3.00 -51.19
CA SER A 111 33.18 2.31 -51.43
C SER A 111 34.17 2.06 -50.29
N GLY A 112 34.25 0.77 -49.95
CA GLY A 112 35.54 0.09 -49.82
C GLY A 112 35.90 -0.34 -48.41
N SER A 113 35.76 -1.63 -48.12
CA SER A 113 36.92 -2.52 -47.92
C SER A 113 36.60 -3.67 -46.96
N THR A 114 36.97 -4.85 -47.42
CA THR A 114 36.75 -6.19 -46.86
C THR A 114 37.38 -6.37 -45.47
N ARG A 115 36.62 -6.80 -44.46
CA ARG A 115 37.12 -7.77 -43.46
C ARG A 115 36.02 -8.32 -42.56
N THR A 116 35.72 -9.60 -42.78
CA THR A 116 35.03 -10.50 -41.86
C THR A 116 35.69 -10.50 -40.48
N ARG A 117 34.92 -10.23 -39.42
CA ARG A 117 35.18 -10.79 -38.08
C ARG A 117 33.86 -11.18 -37.42
N ILE A 118 33.58 -12.47 -37.44
CA ILE A 118 32.64 -13.13 -36.54
C ILE A 118 33.20 -13.07 -35.11
N TRP A 119 32.36 -12.71 -34.14
CA TRP A 119 32.56 -13.10 -32.74
C TRP A 119 31.22 -13.59 -32.21
N LEU A 120 31.12 -14.91 -32.06
CA LEU A 120 30.20 -15.54 -31.11
C LEU A 120 30.82 -15.45 -29.71
N LYS A 121 29.96 -15.32 -28.70
CA LYS A 121 30.23 -15.71 -27.32
C LYS A 121 29.10 -16.63 -26.90
#